data_AF-X6HD40-F1
#
_entry.id   AF-X6HD40-F1
#
_cell.length_a   1.000
_cell.length_b   1.000
_cell.length_c   1.000
_cell.angle_alpha   90.00
_cell.angle_beta   90.00
_cell.angle_gamma   90.00
#
_symmetry.space_group_name_H-M   'P 1'
#
loop_
_entity.id
_entity.type
_entity.pdbx_description
1 polymer ?
#
loop_
_entity_poly.entity_id
_entity_poly.type
_entity_poly.pdbx_seq_one_letter_code
_entity_poly.pdbx_strand_id
1 'polypeptide(L)'
;MEALQALVLTSTQLRDMLTDAARQGAALAVAELRADLGQSPEDATLQKLRSYLTEPASLSNPRDHWADSGLIRRVQVTSRGKPRSTAWFMKFQRQTGLHECFTRQSPAYGRRREWTFADIGLAWDPYYRKR
;
A
#
# COMPACT_ATOMS: atom_id res chain seq x y z
N MET A 1 -1.75 -48.48 22.70
CA MET A 1 -1.62 -47.08 23.14
C MET A 1 -0.17 -46.69 22.93
N GLU A 2 0.11 -45.76 22.02
CA GLU A 2 1.46 -45.23 21.84
C GLU A 2 1.89 -44.48 23.11
N ALA A 3 3.06 -44.83 23.65
CA ALA A 3 3.61 -44.18 24.82
C ALA A 3 3.98 -42.74 24.47
N LEU A 4 3.31 -41.77 25.09
CA LEU A 4 3.72 -40.37 25.09
C LEU A 4 5.14 -40.29 25.66
N GLN A 5 6.14 -40.11 24.79
CA GLN A 5 7.50 -39.83 25.22
C GLN A 5 7.54 -38.44 25.85
N ALA A 6 7.59 -38.40 27.18
CA ALA A 6 7.82 -37.17 27.91
C ALA A 6 9.29 -36.75 27.72
N LEU A 7 9.49 -35.62 27.03
CA LEU A 7 10.79 -34.96 26.95
C LEU A 7 11.10 -34.35 28.32
N VAL A 8 11.89 -35.06 29.12
CA VAL A 8 12.40 -34.53 30.41
C VAL A 8 13.57 -33.61 30.09
N LEU A 9 13.27 -32.33 29.92
CA LEU A 9 14.29 -31.29 29.77
C LEU A 9 14.89 -30.97 31.13
N THR A 10 16.20 -30.85 31.19
CA THR A 10 16.83 -30.19 32.34
C THR A 10 16.44 -28.72 32.36
N SER A 11 16.49 -28.10 33.55
CA SER A 11 16.22 -26.66 33.69
C SER A 11 17.10 -25.80 32.77
N THR A 12 18.34 -26.24 32.49
CA THR A 12 19.23 -25.61 31.53
C THR A 12 18.75 -25.76 30.09
N GLN A 13 18.40 -26.98 29.65
CA GLN A 13 17.89 -27.22 28.30
C GLN A 13 16.61 -26.43 28.01
N LEU A 14 15.68 -26.36 28.97
CA LEU A 14 14.47 -25.54 28.84
C LEU A 14 14.81 -24.05 28.70
N ARG A 15 15.74 -23.54 29.51
CA ARG A 15 16.14 -22.14 29.47
C ARG A 15 16.85 -21.78 28.15
N ASP A 16 17.66 -22.68 27.64
CA ASP A 16 18.35 -22.51 26.36
C ASP A 16 17.34 -22.48 25.20
N MET A 17 16.40 -23.44 25.17
CA MET A 17 15.31 -23.47 24.18
C MET A 17 14.44 -22.20 24.22
N LEU A 18 14.09 -21.71 25.41
CA LEU A 18 13.33 -20.46 25.55
C LEU A 18 14.13 -19.24 25.08
N THR A 19 15.43 -19.23 25.33
CA THR A 19 16.33 -18.15 24.89
C THR A 19 16.46 -18.13 23.36
N ASP A 20 16.59 -19.29 22.74
CA ASP A 20 16.64 -19.41 21.28
C ASP A 20 15.31 -19.04 20.62
N ALA A 21 14.19 -19.47 21.19
CA ALA A 21 12.86 -19.07 20.72
C ALA A 21 12.66 -17.55 20.82
N ALA A 22 13.08 -16.92 21.92
CA ALA A 22 13.02 -15.47 22.09
C ALA A 22 13.91 -14.74 21.06
N ARG A 23 15.13 -15.26 20.80
CA ARG A 23 16.04 -14.70 19.81
C ARG A 23 15.47 -14.80 18.39
N GLN A 24 14.87 -15.93 18.03
CA GLN A 24 14.20 -16.11 16.74
C GLN A 24 12.99 -15.18 16.59
N GLY A 25 12.16 -15.08 17.63
CA GLY A 25 11.02 -14.15 17.64
C GLY A 25 11.46 -12.69 17.47
N ALA A 26 12.52 -12.26 18.16
CA ALA A 26 13.07 -10.92 18.01
C ALA A 26 13.61 -10.67 16.58
N ALA A 27 14.28 -11.66 15.98
CA ALA A 27 14.79 -11.54 14.62
C ALA A 27 13.65 -11.38 13.59
N LEU A 28 12.55 -12.15 13.74
CA LEU A 28 11.37 -12.03 12.88
C LEU A 28 10.71 -10.67 13.01
N ALA A 29 10.48 -10.21 14.24
CA ALA A 29 9.88 -8.90 14.49
C ALA A 29 10.73 -7.77 13.88
N VAL A 30 12.06 -7.84 14.00
CA VAL A 30 12.97 -6.86 13.39
C VAL A 30 12.94 -6.95 11.86
N ALA A 31 12.82 -8.13 11.28
CA ALA A 31 12.73 -8.30 9.83
C ALA A 31 11.42 -7.71 9.28
N GLU A 32 10.29 -7.94 9.94
CA GLU A 32 9.01 -7.32 9.61
C GLU A 32 9.08 -5.79 9.73
N LEU A 33 9.62 -5.28 10.84
CA LEU A 33 9.77 -3.85 11.03
C LEU A 33 10.69 -3.21 9.97
N ARG A 34 11.74 -3.91 9.53
CA ARG A 34 12.62 -3.47 8.44
C ARG A 34 11.93 -3.52 7.09
N ALA A 35 11.07 -4.51 6.83
CA ALA A 35 10.26 -4.56 5.63
C ALA A 35 9.29 -3.37 5.58
N ASP A 36 8.65 -3.05 6.71
CA ASP A 36 7.77 -1.88 6.86
C ASP A 36 8.54 -0.56 6.73
N LEU A 37 9.72 -0.44 7.35
CA LEU A 37 10.60 0.73 7.20
C LEU A 37 11.11 0.91 5.76
N GLY A 38 11.22 -0.18 5.00
CA GLY A 38 11.64 -0.16 3.59
C GLY A 38 10.58 0.42 2.65
N GLN A 39 9.31 0.49 3.08
CA GLN A 39 8.20 0.96 2.27
C GLN A 39 7.59 2.22 2.87
N SER A 40 7.75 3.37 2.20
CA SER A 40 7.11 4.59 2.69
C SER A 40 5.58 4.43 2.70
N PRO A 41 4.84 5.11 3.60
CA PRO A 41 3.37 5.10 3.58
C PRO A 41 2.79 5.49 2.21
N GLU A 42 3.50 6.32 1.45
CA GLU A 42 3.17 6.64 0.06
C GLU A 42 3.28 5.45 -0.87
N ASP A 43 4.33 4.64 -0.73
CA ASP A 43 4.55 3.45 -1.56
C ASP A 43 3.52 2.36 -1.26
N ALA A 44 3.15 2.19 0.01
CA ALA A 44 2.05 1.30 0.41
C ALA A 44 0.71 1.76 -0.20
N THR A 45 0.41 3.06 -0.11
CA THR A 45 -0.80 3.65 -0.70
C THR A 45 -0.81 3.52 -2.24
N LEU A 46 0.35 3.75 -2.88
CA LEU A 46 0.52 3.59 -4.32
C LEU A 46 0.28 2.14 -4.77
N GLN A 47 0.83 1.17 -4.04
CA GLN A 47 0.65 -0.24 -4.37
C GLN A 47 -0.80 -0.68 -4.19
N LYS A 48 -1.46 -0.18 -3.14
CA LYS A 48 -2.89 -0.42 -2.91
C LYS A 48 -3.75 0.16 -4.03
N LEU A 49 -3.45 1.39 -4.47
CA LEU A 49 -4.14 2.03 -5.59
C LEU A 49 -3.95 1.25 -6.90
N ARG A 50 -2.74 0.79 -7.20
CA ARG A 50 -2.46 -0.03 -8.40
C ARG A 50 -3.25 -1.34 -8.40
N SER A 51 -3.29 -2.01 -7.25
CA SER A 51 -4.04 -3.26 -7.08
C SER A 51 -5.53 -3.03 -7.33
N TYR A 52 -6.11 -2.00 -6.71
CA TYR A 52 -7.51 -1.62 -6.92
C TYR A 52 -7.84 -1.26 -8.37
N LEU A 53 -6.97 -0.51 -9.06
CA LEU A 53 -7.18 -0.14 -10.46
C LEU A 53 -7.05 -1.31 -11.45
N THR A 54 -6.41 -2.41 -11.01
CA THR A 54 -6.28 -3.64 -11.82
C THR A 54 -7.45 -4.58 -11.55
N GLU A 55 -7.82 -4.71 -10.29
CA GLU A 55 -8.91 -5.56 -9.82
C GLU A 55 -9.73 -4.78 -8.77
N PRO A 56 -10.83 -4.11 -9.17
CA PRO A 56 -11.64 -3.31 -8.24
C PRO A 56 -12.20 -4.11 -7.07
N ALA A 57 -12.40 -5.43 -7.24
CA ALA A 57 -12.85 -6.32 -6.17
C ALA A 57 -11.75 -6.59 -5.11
N SER A 58 -10.50 -6.18 -5.34
CA SER A 58 -9.39 -6.41 -4.40
C SER A 58 -9.48 -5.56 -3.13
N LEU A 59 -10.43 -4.62 -3.06
CA LEU A 59 -10.51 -3.65 -1.96
C LEU A 59 -11.96 -3.43 -1.53
N SER A 60 -12.26 -3.82 -0.28
CA SER A 60 -13.51 -3.42 0.37
C SER A 60 -13.51 -1.91 0.64
N ASN A 61 -14.58 -1.22 0.26
CA ASN A 61 -14.81 0.20 0.51
C ASN A 61 -13.76 1.18 -0.09
N PRO A 62 -13.67 1.30 -1.42
CA PRO A 62 -12.72 2.22 -2.08
C PRO A 62 -12.99 3.71 -1.81
N ARG A 63 -14.13 4.07 -1.19
CA ARG A 63 -14.44 5.45 -0.78
C ARG A 63 -13.70 5.89 0.48
N ASP A 64 -13.19 4.95 1.27
CA ASP A 64 -12.46 5.24 2.51
C ASP A 64 -10.95 5.41 2.26
N HIS A 65 -10.50 5.16 1.03
CA HIS A 65 -9.11 5.24 0.62
C HIS A 65 -8.89 6.44 -0.29
N TRP A 66 -7.76 7.12 -0.10
CA TRP A 66 -7.49 8.44 -0.68
C TRP A 66 -6.10 8.51 -1.25
N ALA A 67 -5.94 9.21 -2.37
CA ALA A 67 -4.65 9.46 -2.97
C ALA A 67 -4.56 10.89 -3.52
N ASP A 68 -3.36 11.47 -3.41
CA ASP A 68 -3.04 12.77 -3.95
C ASP A 68 -2.53 12.72 -5.41
N SER A 69 -2.35 13.89 -6.00
CA SER A 69 -1.86 14.03 -7.37
C SER A 69 -0.49 13.41 -7.62
N GLY A 70 0.41 13.40 -6.62
CA GLY A 70 1.72 12.76 -6.69
C GLY A 70 1.60 11.25 -6.81
N LEU A 71 0.78 10.63 -5.96
CA LEU A 71 0.51 9.19 -6.03
C LEU A 71 -0.16 8.80 -7.35
N ILE A 72 -1.19 9.52 -7.78
CA ILE A 72 -1.90 9.25 -9.04
C ILE A 72 -0.93 9.31 -10.25
N ARG A 73 -0.02 10.28 -10.27
CA ARG A 73 1.02 10.41 -11.30
C ARG A 73 2.05 9.28 -11.29
N ARG A 74 2.17 8.55 -10.18
CA ARG A 74 3.09 7.41 -10.01
C ARG A 74 2.44 6.06 -10.34
N VAL A 75 1.10 5.99 -10.47
CA VAL A 75 0.36 4.75 -10.78
C VAL A 75 0.94 4.08 -12.02
N GLN A 76 1.06 4.81 -13.13
CA GLN A 76 1.74 4.36 -14.34
C GLN A 76 2.88 5.32 -14.70
N VAL A 77 4.12 4.85 -14.57
CA VAL A 77 5.32 5.61 -14.91
C VAL A 77 5.51 5.72 -16.43
N THR A 78 6.32 6.68 -16.84
CA THR A 78 6.78 6.82 -18.24
C THR A 78 7.75 5.67 -18.61
N SER A 79 8.07 5.51 -19.90
CA SER A 79 9.07 4.55 -20.37
C SER A 79 10.46 4.72 -19.73
N ARG A 80 10.75 5.90 -19.18
CA ARG A 80 11.98 6.21 -18.43
C ARG A 80 11.87 5.97 -16.92
N GLY A 81 10.80 5.31 -16.45
CA GLY A 81 10.56 5.02 -15.04
C GLY A 81 10.20 6.26 -14.20
N LYS A 82 9.94 7.42 -14.82
CA LYS A 82 9.59 8.66 -14.11
C LYS A 82 8.08 8.80 -13.93
N PRO A 83 7.60 9.42 -12.83
CA PRO A 83 6.20 9.76 -12.66
C PRO A 83 5.70 10.61 -13.84
N ARG A 84 4.40 10.56 -14.13
CA ARG A 84 3.77 11.47 -15.10
C ARG A 84 3.99 12.93 -14.68
N SER A 85 3.93 13.86 -15.62
CA SER A 85 4.11 15.29 -15.34
C SER A 85 2.87 15.92 -14.71
N THR A 86 3.03 17.12 -14.12
CA THR A 86 1.89 17.92 -13.65
C THR A 86 0.96 18.28 -14.81
N ALA A 87 1.50 18.63 -15.98
CA ALA A 87 0.71 18.95 -17.17
C ALA A 87 -0.14 17.75 -17.63
N TRP A 88 0.40 16.53 -17.56
CA TRP A 88 -0.38 15.31 -17.82
C TRP A 88 -1.54 15.19 -16.83
N PHE A 89 -1.29 15.43 -15.54
CA PHE A 89 -2.34 15.32 -14.51
C PHE A 89 -3.45 16.35 -14.72
N MET A 90 -3.10 17.60 -15.05
CA MET A 90 -4.09 18.63 -15.37
C MET A 90 -4.92 18.29 -16.62
N LYS A 91 -4.32 17.60 -17.61
CA LYS A 91 -5.05 17.09 -18.77
C LYS A 91 -5.98 15.94 -18.37
N PHE A 92 -5.45 14.96 -17.63
CA PHE A 92 -6.21 13.83 -17.11
C PHE A 92 -7.48 14.31 -16.38
N GLN A 93 -7.32 15.19 -15.39
CA GLN A 93 -8.45 15.71 -14.61
C GLN A 93 -9.53 16.41 -15.45
N ARG A 94 -9.14 17.18 -16.47
CA ARG A 94 -10.08 17.85 -17.37
C ARG A 94 -10.81 16.87 -18.28
N GLN A 95 -10.13 15.83 -18.74
CA GLN A 95 -10.71 14.85 -19.67
C GLN A 95 -11.61 13.82 -18.97
N THR A 96 -11.40 13.59 -17.68
CA THR A 96 -12.11 12.56 -16.92
C THR A 96 -13.12 13.10 -15.93
N GLY A 97 -13.19 14.42 -15.73
CA GLY A 97 -14.05 15.04 -14.72
C GLY A 97 -13.53 14.91 -13.29
N LEU A 98 -12.35 14.31 -13.05
CA LEU A 98 -11.83 14.12 -11.69
C LEU A 98 -11.69 15.42 -10.88
N HIS A 99 -11.53 16.57 -11.54
CA HIS A 99 -11.48 17.86 -10.87
C HIS A 99 -12.82 18.32 -10.26
N GLU A 100 -13.94 17.74 -10.69
CA GLU A 100 -15.31 18.04 -10.24
C GLU A 100 -15.74 17.11 -9.08
N CYS A 101 -15.02 16.00 -8.88
CA CYS A 101 -15.24 15.09 -7.76
C CYS A 101 -14.95 15.77 -6.42
N PHE A 102 -15.60 15.27 -5.36
CA PHE A 102 -15.31 15.71 -4.00
C PHE A 102 -13.84 15.45 -3.64
N THR A 103 -13.21 16.43 -2.97
CA THR A 103 -11.82 16.31 -2.52
C THR A 103 -11.71 16.65 -1.05
N ARG A 104 -10.75 16.02 -0.35
CA ARG A 104 -10.32 16.45 0.98
C ARG A 104 -8.92 17.06 0.95
N GLN A 105 -8.59 17.82 1.98
CA GLN A 105 -7.21 18.21 2.24
C GLN A 105 -6.40 17.03 2.77
N SER A 106 -5.15 16.91 2.32
CA SER A 106 -4.27 15.82 2.73
C SER A 106 -3.87 16.00 4.20
N PRO A 107 -4.10 14.99 5.05
CA PRO A 107 -3.66 15.05 6.44
C PRO A 107 -2.13 15.17 6.57
N ALA A 108 -1.39 14.56 5.65
CA ALA A 108 0.07 14.57 5.66
C ALA A 108 0.67 15.84 5.02
N TYR A 109 -0.02 16.44 4.04
CA TYR A 109 0.54 17.50 3.19
C TYR A 109 -0.30 18.80 3.15
N GLY A 110 -1.27 18.95 4.05
CA GLY A 110 -2.09 20.14 4.22
C GLY A 110 -2.87 20.52 2.97
N ARG A 111 -2.38 21.52 2.22
CA ARG A 111 -3.07 22.10 1.04
C ARG A 111 -3.22 21.15 -0.14
N ARG A 112 -2.57 19.98 -0.12
CA ARG A 112 -2.67 19.00 -1.20
C ARG A 112 -4.07 18.39 -1.21
N ARG A 113 -4.72 18.40 -2.37
CA ARG A 113 -6.02 17.74 -2.54
C ARG A 113 -5.83 16.25 -2.75
N GLU A 114 -6.71 15.47 -2.13
CA GLU A 114 -6.83 14.03 -2.29
C GLU A 114 -8.21 13.66 -2.86
N TRP A 115 -8.23 12.60 -3.65
CA TRP A 115 -9.44 11.99 -4.23
C TRP A 115 -9.61 10.58 -3.70
N THR A 116 -10.85 10.11 -3.64
CA THR A 116 -11.11 8.73 -3.24
C THR A 116 -10.60 7.75 -4.30
N PHE A 117 -10.26 6.53 -3.91
CA PHE A 117 -9.89 5.49 -4.87
C PHE A 117 -11.04 5.21 -5.83
N ALA A 118 -12.29 5.28 -5.35
CA ALA A 118 -13.48 5.14 -6.19
C ALA A 118 -13.52 6.18 -7.33
N ASP A 119 -13.34 7.47 -7.01
CA ASP A 119 -13.32 8.55 -8.01
C ASP A 119 -12.15 8.40 -8.99
N ILE A 120 -10.98 8.01 -8.47
CA ILE A 120 -9.79 7.76 -9.30
C ILE A 120 -10.07 6.60 -10.26
N GLY A 121 -10.69 5.50 -9.81
CA GLY A 121 -11.06 4.36 -10.65
C GLY A 121 -12.01 4.75 -11.77
N LEU A 122 -13.07 5.50 -11.44
CA LEU A 122 -14.03 6.02 -12.43
C LEU A 122 -13.37 6.92 -13.48
N ALA A 123 -12.35 7.68 -13.08
CA ALA A 123 -11.57 8.52 -14.00
C ALA A 123 -10.54 7.72 -14.82
N TRP A 124 -9.92 6.69 -14.23
CA TRP A 124 -8.79 5.96 -14.79
C TRP A 124 -9.21 5.06 -15.95
N ASP A 125 -10.26 4.27 -15.76
CA ASP A 125 -10.79 3.31 -16.73
C ASP A 125 -11.09 3.95 -18.10
N PRO A 126 -11.91 5.00 -18.21
CA PRO A 126 -12.23 5.59 -19.51
C PRO A 126 -11.04 6.32 -20.13
N TYR A 127 -10.11 6.85 -19.34
CA TYR A 127 -8.94 7.54 -19.86
C TYR A 127 -7.96 6.60 -20.57
N TYR A 128 -7.85 5.36 -20.08
CA TYR A 128 -6.96 4.35 -20.64
C TYR A 128 -7.66 3.33 -21.56
N ARG A 129 -8.97 3.09 -21.46
CA ARG A 129 -9.71 2.30 -22.46
C ARG A 129 -9.95 3.04 -23.78
N LYS A 130 -9.98 4.38 -23.79
CA LYS A 130 -10.20 5.19 -25.01
C LYS A 130 -8.91 5.43 -25.82
N ARG A 131 -7.78 4.84 -25.43
CA ARG A 131 -6.46 5.11 -26.03
C ARG A 131 -5.78 3.85 -26.52
#